data_AF-A0A086XSR3-F1
#
_entry.id   AF-A0A086XSR3-F1
#
_cell.length_a   1.000
_cell.length_b   1.000
_cell.length_c   1.000
_cell.angle_alpha   90.00
_cell.angle_beta   90.00
_cell.angle_gamma   90.00
#
_symmetry.space_group_name_H-M   'P 1'
#
loop_
_entity.id
_entity.type
_entity.pdbx_description
1 polymer ?
#
loop_
_entity_poly.entity_id
_entity_poly.type
_entity_poly.pdbx_seq_one_letter_code
_entity_poly.pdbx_strand_id
1 'polypeptide(L)'
;MMDQLDSMDLNELKALKKQVEKAIDSFETRRKKTALEALEATAKEQGFSLSELLDAASSTTKARGQAAAPKFANPHNPDETWSGRGRKPRWFIEAIEAGKTTDDLAI
;
A
#
# COMPACT_ATOMS: atom_id res chain seq x y z
N MET A 1 -36.32 11.38 -24.83
CA MET A 1 -35.60 12.10 -23.74
C MET A 1 -34.90 13.38 -24.23
N MET A 2 -34.51 13.50 -25.51
CA MET A 2 -33.98 14.77 -26.05
C MET A 2 -35.05 15.87 -26.17
N ASP A 3 -36.30 15.52 -26.48
CA ASP A 3 -37.40 16.50 -26.65
C ASP A 3 -37.70 17.35 -25.40
N GLN A 4 -37.32 16.85 -24.22
CA GLN A 4 -37.50 17.56 -22.96
C GLN A 4 -36.46 18.68 -22.79
N LEU A 5 -35.27 18.58 -23.41
CA LEU A 5 -34.21 19.59 -23.35
C LEU A 5 -34.46 20.74 -24.33
N ASP A 6 -35.00 20.45 -25.52
CA ASP A 6 -35.34 21.46 -26.53
C ASP A 6 -36.50 22.39 -26.09
N SER A 7 -37.31 21.93 -25.13
CA SER A 7 -38.44 22.68 -24.58
C SER A 7 -38.08 23.54 -23.35
N MET A 8 -36.87 23.37 -22.79
CA MET A 8 -36.43 24.06 -21.56
C MET A 8 -35.87 25.46 -21.88
N ASP A 9 -36.11 26.40 -20.99
CA ASP A 9 -35.51 27.73 -21.09
C ASP A 9 -33.99 27.69 -20.77
N LEU A 10 -33.26 28.72 -21.20
CA LEU A 10 -31.82 28.83 -21.02
C LEU A 10 -31.40 28.80 -19.54
N ASN A 11 -32.22 29.30 -18.61
CA ASN A 11 -31.93 29.21 -17.18
C ASN A 11 -32.15 27.78 -16.65
N GLU A 12 -33.20 27.11 -17.07
CA GLU A 12 -33.44 25.70 -16.74
C GLU A 12 -32.32 24.78 -17.25
N LEU A 13 -31.84 24.99 -18.48
CA LEU A 13 -30.71 24.25 -19.04
C LEU A 13 -29.41 24.50 -18.24
N LYS A 14 -29.16 25.74 -17.81
CA LYS A 14 -28.02 26.07 -16.94
C LYS A 14 -28.15 25.43 -15.55
N ALA A 15 -29.35 25.39 -14.98
CA ALA A 15 -29.60 24.74 -13.70
C ALA A 15 -29.36 23.23 -13.80
N LEU A 16 -29.86 22.60 -14.87
CA LEU A 16 -29.66 21.17 -15.13
C LEU A 16 -28.18 20.84 -15.31
N LYS A 17 -27.43 21.64 -16.07
CA LYS A 17 -25.97 21.49 -16.21
C LYS A 17 -25.27 21.47 -14.86
N LYS A 18 -25.60 22.41 -13.97
CA LYS A 18 -25.03 22.48 -12.62
C LYS A 18 -25.41 21.27 -11.76
N GLN A 19 -26.62 20.77 -11.90
CA GLN A 19 -27.06 19.55 -11.20
C GLN A 19 -26.34 18.31 -11.72
N VAL A 20 -26.14 18.20 -13.03
CA VAL A 20 -25.38 17.12 -13.66
C VAL A 20 -23.91 17.16 -13.22
N GLU A 21 -23.27 18.33 -13.21
CA GLU A 21 -21.91 18.50 -12.67
C GLU A 21 -21.82 18.02 -11.22
N LYS A 22 -22.72 18.47 -10.36
CA LYS A 22 -22.77 18.00 -8.96
C LYS A 22 -23.04 16.50 -8.85
N ALA A 23 -23.88 15.95 -9.72
CA ALA A 23 -24.20 14.53 -9.74
C ALA A 23 -22.98 13.69 -10.16
N ILE A 24 -22.18 14.17 -11.11
CA ILE A 24 -20.91 13.57 -11.56
C ILE A 24 -19.88 13.63 -10.43
N ASP A 25 -19.68 14.79 -9.81
CA ASP A 25 -18.71 14.96 -8.72
C ASP A 25 -19.00 14.03 -7.54
N SER A 26 -20.28 13.84 -7.23
CA SER A 26 -20.74 12.96 -6.15
C SER A 26 -20.90 11.49 -6.57
N PHE A 27 -20.79 11.18 -7.87
CA PHE A 27 -20.96 9.82 -8.39
C PHE A 27 -19.88 8.89 -7.87
N GLU A 28 -18.62 9.32 -7.93
CA GLU A 28 -17.48 8.54 -7.42
C GLU A 28 -17.61 8.27 -5.92
N THR A 29 -18.04 9.27 -5.13
CA THR A 29 -18.26 9.10 -3.68
C THR A 29 -19.38 8.09 -3.40
N ARG A 30 -20.51 8.18 -4.12
CA ARG A 30 -21.60 7.20 -3.99
C ARG A 30 -21.13 5.80 -4.38
N ARG A 31 -20.42 5.67 -5.49
CA ARG A 31 -19.88 4.40 -5.99
C ARG A 31 -18.90 3.76 -5.00
N LYS A 32 -17.99 4.56 -4.42
CA LYS A 32 -17.08 4.11 -3.37
C LYS A 32 -17.82 3.65 -2.12
N LYS A 33 -18.84 4.39 -1.69
CA LYS A 33 -19.69 4.00 -0.55
C LYS A 33 -20.41 2.67 -0.80
N THR A 34 -21.04 2.51 -1.97
CA THR A 34 -21.70 1.25 -2.33
C THR A 34 -20.72 0.08 -2.40
N ALA A 35 -19.51 0.31 -2.93
CA ALA A 35 -18.46 -0.72 -2.92
C ALA A 35 -18.02 -1.11 -1.51
N LEU A 36 -17.90 -0.14 -0.59
CA LEU A 36 -17.60 -0.41 0.82
C LEU A 36 -18.71 -1.20 1.51
N GLU A 37 -19.97 -0.83 1.30
CA GLU A 37 -21.12 -1.54 1.87
C GLU A 37 -21.21 -2.98 1.34
N ALA A 38 -20.93 -3.19 0.05
CA ALA A 38 -20.88 -4.54 -0.53
C ALA A 38 -19.73 -5.38 0.07
N LEU A 39 -18.54 -4.80 0.22
CA LEU A 39 -17.40 -5.46 0.85
C LEU A 39 -17.70 -5.82 2.32
N GLU A 40 -18.34 -4.91 3.06
CA GLU A 40 -18.73 -5.15 4.46
C GLU A 40 -19.78 -6.26 4.56
N ALA A 41 -20.79 -6.25 3.69
CA ALA A 41 -21.81 -7.30 3.65
C ALA A 41 -21.19 -8.67 3.37
N THR A 42 -20.32 -8.76 2.35
CA THR A 42 -19.61 -10.01 2.03
C THR A 42 -18.68 -10.44 3.17
N ALA A 43 -17.96 -9.52 3.81
CA ALA A 43 -17.12 -9.83 4.96
C ALA A 43 -17.95 -10.43 6.10
N LYS A 44 -19.09 -9.81 6.41
CA LYS A 44 -20.01 -10.25 7.45
C LYS A 44 -20.64 -11.62 7.16
N GLU A 45 -20.99 -11.89 5.90
CA GLU A 45 -21.47 -13.21 5.48
C GLU A 45 -20.42 -14.31 5.70
N GLN A 46 -19.14 -13.98 5.55
CA GLN A 46 -18.02 -14.89 5.82
C GLN A 46 -17.59 -14.89 7.29
N GLY A 47 -18.25 -14.12 8.16
CA GLY A 47 -17.96 -14.07 9.60
C GLY A 47 -16.76 -13.18 9.97
N PHE A 48 -16.32 -12.28 9.08
CA PHE A 48 -15.22 -11.36 9.33
C PHE A 48 -15.70 -9.91 9.40
N SER A 49 -15.00 -9.06 10.15
CA SER A 49 -15.20 -7.62 10.06
C SER A 49 -14.34 -7.01 8.94
N LEU A 50 -14.81 -5.92 8.32
CA LEU A 50 -14.06 -5.20 7.29
C LEU A 50 -12.71 -4.71 7.82
N SER A 51 -12.67 -4.28 9.09
CA SER A 51 -11.45 -3.82 9.77
C SER A 51 -10.39 -4.92 9.90
N GLU A 52 -10.79 -6.14 10.24
CA GLU A 52 -9.88 -7.29 10.32
C GLU A 52 -9.29 -7.66 8.96
N LEU A 53 -10.10 -7.63 7.91
CA LEU A 53 -9.63 -7.90 6.54
C LEU A 53 -8.63 -6.83 6.05
N LEU A 54 -8.89 -5.57 6.40
CA LEU A 54 -8.00 -4.46 6.03
C LEU A 54 -6.68 -4.51 6.82
N ASP A 55 -6.71 -4.88 8.09
CA ASP A 55 -5.52 -5.07 8.92
C ASP A 55 -4.69 -6.27 8.43
N ALA A 56 -5.35 -7.38 8.09
CA ALA A 56 -4.70 -8.55 7.49
C ALA A 56 -4.03 -8.21 6.14
N ALA A 57 -4.67 -7.42 5.27
CA ALA A 57 -4.10 -6.95 4.01
C ALA A 57 -2.91 -5.98 4.21
N SER A 58 -2.92 -5.21 5.29
CA SER A 58 -1.83 -4.29 5.63
C SER A 58 -0.63 -5.02 6.27
N SER A 59 -0.89 -6.10 7.00
CA SER A 59 0.16 -6.94 7.60
C SER A 59 1.05 -7.62 6.55
N THR A 60 0.46 -8.00 5.41
CA THR A 60 1.19 -8.64 4.29
C THR A 60 2.11 -7.67 3.54
N THR A 61 1.78 -6.37 3.52
CA THR A 61 2.67 -5.34 2.96
C THR A 61 3.79 -4.97 3.93
N LYS A 62 3.53 -4.98 5.24
CA LYS A 62 4.55 -4.74 6.28
C LYS A 62 5.62 -5.84 6.31
N ALA A 63 5.25 -7.09 6.05
CA ALA A 63 6.18 -8.21 5.95
C ALA A 63 7.16 -8.11 4.77
N ARG A 64 6.81 -7.36 3.71
CA ARG A 64 7.65 -7.21 2.51
C ARG A 64 8.75 -6.16 2.67
N GLY A 65 8.68 -5.33 3.72
CA GLY A 65 9.61 -4.23 3.99
C GLY A 65 10.51 -4.42 5.22
N GLN A 66 10.40 -5.52 5.97
CA GLN A 66 11.33 -5.78 7.07
C GLN A 66 12.72 -6.06 6.49
N ALA A 67 13.62 -5.10 6.67
CA ALA A 67 15.05 -5.29 6.44
C ALA A 67 15.47 -6.57 7.17
N ALA A 68 16.07 -7.50 6.43
CA ALA A 68 16.52 -8.76 7.01
C ALA A 68 17.45 -8.47 8.19
N ALA A 69 17.27 -9.19 9.29
CA ALA A 69 18.10 -9.02 10.48
C ALA A 69 19.60 -9.09 10.09
N PRO A 70 20.43 -8.19 10.63
CA PRO A 70 21.87 -8.22 10.36
C PRO A 70 22.45 -9.56 10.84
N LYS A 71 23.19 -10.25 9.97
CA LYS A 71 23.79 -11.58 10.25
C LYS A 71 25.28 -11.49 10.48
N PHE A 72 25.92 -10.44 9.99
CA PHE A 72 27.35 -10.21 10.12
C PHE A 72 27.60 -8.78 10.60
N ALA A 73 28.58 -8.58 11.47
CA ALA A 73 29.04 -7.27 11.93
C ALA A 73 30.52 -7.08 11.60
N ASN A 74 30.91 -5.83 11.29
CA ASN A 74 32.30 -5.51 11.05
C ASN A 74 33.08 -5.54 12.39
N PRO A 75 34.15 -6.35 12.50
CA PRO A 75 34.96 -6.44 13.72
C PRO A 75 35.72 -5.16 14.06
N HIS A 76 35.89 -4.25 13.10
CA HIS A 76 36.50 -2.94 13.31
C HIS A 76 35.48 -1.84 13.62
N ASN A 77 34.21 -2.04 13.25
CA ASN A 77 33.15 -1.06 13.49
C ASN A 77 31.78 -1.76 13.68
N PRO A 78 31.30 -1.93 14.92
CA PRO A 78 30.07 -2.67 15.19
C PRO A 78 28.80 -2.02 14.61
N ASP A 79 28.84 -0.75 14.20
CA ASP A 79 27.72 -0.07 13.54
C ASP A 79 27.52 -0.55 12.09
N GLU A 80 28.55 -1.09 11.45
CA GLU A 80 28.45 -1.63 10.10
C GLU A 80 28.02 -3.09 10.14
N THR A 81 26.75 -3.34 9.85
CA THR A 81 26.19 -4.67 9.83
C THR A 81 25.65 -5.05 8.45
N TRP A 82 25.66 -6.34 8.15
CA TRP A 82 25.18 -6.89 6.88
C TRP A 82 24.31 -8.11 7.12
N SER A 83 23.12 -8.12 6.51
CA SER A 83 22.13 -9.19 6.67
C SER A 83 22.43 -10.45 5.84
N GLY A 84 23.55 -10.46 5.11
CA GLY A 84 23.89 -11.54 4.18
C GLY A 84 23.04 -11.55 2.90
N ARG A 85 22.13 -10.59 2.73
CA ARG A 85 21.31 -10.41 1.52
C ARG A 85 21.79 -9.17 0.76
N GLY A 86 21.90 -9.27 -0.56
CA GLY A 86 22.28 -8.17 -1.44
C GLY A 86 23.80 -7.99 -1.60
N ARG A 87 24.23 -6.77 -1.93
CA ARG A 87 25.64 -6.46 -2.21
C ARG A 87 26.48 -6.60 -0.94
N LYS A 88 27.58 -7.36 -1.03
CA LYS A 88 28.57 -7.50 0.04
C LYS A 88 29.22 -6.13 0.34
N PRO A 89 29.25 -5.68 1.59
CA PRO A 89 29.95 -4.45 1.97
C PRO A 89 31.47 -4.65 1.90
N ARG A 90 32.20 -3.54 1.76
CA ARG A 90 33.65 -3.57 1.57
C ARG A 90 34.38 -4.25 2.74
N TRP A 91 33.99 -3.93 3.98
CA TRP A 91 34.57 -4.53 5.18
C TRP A 91 34.42 -6.04 5.24
N PHE A 92 33.32 -6.59 4.70
CA PHE A 92 33.10 -8.05 4.69
C PHE A 92 34.04 -8.71 3.70
N ILE A 93 34.29 -8.09 2.55
CA ILE A 93 35.26 -8.59 1.57
C ILE A 93 36.68 -8.51 2.15
N GLU A 94 37.05 -7.36 2.71
CA GLU A 94 38.37 -7.14 3.32
C GLU A 94 38.62 -8.09 4.50
N ALA A 95 37.62 -8.37 5.32
CA ALA A 95 37.76 -9.32 6.43
C ALA A 95 37.99 -10.76 5.94
N ILE A 96 37.30 -11.18 4.87
CA ILE A 96 37.53 -12.50 4.26
C ILE A 96 38.91 -12.56 3.60
N GLU A 97 39.36 -11.49 2.93
CA GLU A 97 40.71 -11.39 2.36
C GLU A 97 41.81 -11.37 3.43
N ALA A 98 41.54 -10.78 4.59
CA ALA A 98 42.41 -10.82 5.76
C ALA A 98 42.48 -12.20 6.44
N GLY A 99 41.78 -13.21 5.90
CA GLY A 99 41.79 -14.58 6.39
C GLY A 99 40.78 -14.86 7.51
N LYS A 100 39.87 -13.93 7.82
CA LYS A 100 38.76 -14.22 8.73
C LYS A 100 37.74 -15.11 8.05
N THR A 101 37.12 -15.98 8.83
CA THR A 101 36.01 -16.80 8.35
C THR A 101 34.71 -16.01 8.43
N THR A 102 33.74 -16.41 7.62
CA THR A 102 32.38 -15.84 7.70
C THR A 102 31.75 -16.04 9.07
N ASP A 103 32.19 -17.05 9.83
CA ASP A 103 31.71 -17.38 11.17
C ASP A 103 32.24 -16.38 12.23
N ASP A 104 33.48 -15.92 12.09
CA ASP A 104 34.09 -14.90 12.97
C ASP A 104 33.40 -13.52 12.85
N LEU A 105 32.75 -13.30 11.70
CA LEU A 105 32.03 -12.06 11.39
C LEU A 105 30.55 -12.16 11.74
N ALA A 106 30.05 -13.34 12.12
CA ALA A 106 28.65 -13.54 12.44
C ALA A 106 28.31 -12.97 13.83
N ILE A 107 27.10 -12.41 13.95
CA ILE A 107 26.51 -11.87 15.19
C ILE A 107 25.35 -12.71 15.67
#